data_AF-A0A5E4Q752-F1
#
_entry.id   AF-A0A5E4Q752-F1
#
_cell.length_a   1.000
_cell.length_b   1.000
_cell.length_c   1.000
_cell.angle_alpha   90.00
_cell.angle_beta   90.00
_cell.angle_gamma   90.00
#
_symmetry.space_group_name_H-M   'P 1'
#
loop_
_entity.id
_entity.type
_entity.pdbx_description
1 polymer ?
#
loop_
_entity_poly.entity_id
_entity_poly.type
_entity_poly.pdbx_seq_one_letter_code
_entity_poly.pdbx_strand_id
1 'polypeptide(L)'
;MSMRKRSGSGSKRHLKEKIVQIYESFFRGEDLTSENPTFWDEFFLLKPKISQLESEMNKLTSEQLLNMKDNINLLVNQCIEMLGQDHQIRLVYALQTFSGVLTTMYQRLGQDVNLNMKVILLGTENPNAIMTKLMEHCYNILSGDVPDSLKSMVIKLLLIIATGVENIDENPLVEYFMINSLNTNNDSRKLQEARFSQSLCC
;
A
#
# COMPACT_ATOMS: atom_id res chain seq x y z
N MET A 1 -12.60 -39.32 52.74
CA MET A 1 -11.95 -38.98 51.45
C MET A 1 -12.82 -37.96 50.73
N SER A 2 -12.42 -36.69 50.68
CA SER A 2 -13.14 -35.64 49.93
C SER A 2 -12.16 -35.02 48.93
N MET A 3 -12.32 -35.38 47.65
CA MET A 3 -11.52 -34.83 46.56
C MET A 3 -12.01 -33.41 46.25
N ARG A 4 -11.15 -32.42 46.51
CA ARG A 4 -11.33 -31.05 46.05
C ARG A 4 -11.20 -31.01 44.52
N LYS A 5 -12.30 -30.70 43.83
CA LYS A 5 -12.30 -30.29 42.41
C LYS A 5 -11.57 -28.94 42.30
N ARG A 6 -10.39 -28.93 41.69
CA ARG A 6 -9.74 -27.70 41.20
C ARG A 6 -10.38 -27.34 39.85
N SER A 7 -11.21 -26.31 39.85
CA SER A 7 -11.67 -25.65 38.63
C SER A 7 -10.50 -24.91 38.00
N GLY A 8 -9.79 -25.56 37.08
CA GLY A 8 -8.85 -24.89 36.18
C GLY A 8 -9.63 -24.07 35.16
N SER A 9 -9.90 -22.80 35.46
CA SER A 9 -10.29 -21.82 34.45
C SER A 9 -9.08 -21.56 33.55
N GLY A 10 -8.89 -22.46 32.59
CA GLY A 10 -8.00 -22.25 31.46
C GLY A 10 -8.63 -21.21 30.56
N SER A 11 -8.45 -19.93 30.89
CA SER A 11 -8.61 -18.86 29.92
C SER A 11 -7.63 -19.17 28.79
N LYS A 12 -8.12 -19.81 27.73
CA LYS A 12 -7.39 -19.97 26.47
C LYS A 12 -7.12 -18.56 25.97
N ARG A 13 -6.00 -17.97 26.38
CA ARG A 13 -5.39 -16.83 25.71
C ARG A 13 -5.21 -17.29 24.27
N HIS A 14 -6.14 -16.91 23.39
CA HIS A 14 -6.00 -17.14 21.96
C HIS A 14 -4.64 -16.56 21.57
N LEU A 15 -3.70 -17.42 21.15
CA LEU A 15 -2.41 -16.99 20.66
C LEU A 15 -2.69 -16.14 19.43
N LYS A 16 -2.56 -14.81 19.58
CA LYS A 16 -2.87 -13.86 18.52
C LYS A 16 -1.79 -13.97 17.44
N GLU A 17 -2.18 -14.00 16.18
CA GLU A 17 -1.23 -14.10 15.07
C GLU A 17 -0.24 -12.91 15.08
N LYS A 18 1.06 -13.15 14.77
CA LYS A 18 2.12 -12.12 14.83
C LYS A 18 1.73 -10.89 14.00
N ILE A 19 1.21 -11.09 12.79
CA ILE A 19 0.80 -10.00 11.89
C ILE A 19 -0.29 -9.10 12.50
N VAL A 20 -1.21 -9.69 13.26
CA VAL A 20 -2.27 -8.93 13.92
C VAL A 20 -1.71 -8.09 15.07
N GLN A 21 -0.77 -8.64 15.84
CA GLN A 21 -0.09 -7.88 16.89
C GLN A 21 0.69 -6.69 16.30
N ILE A 22 1.36 -6.91 15.16
CA ILE A 22 2.07 -5.84 14.44
C ILE A 22 1.10 -4.73 14.04
N TYR A 23 -0.06 -5.04 13.43
CA TYR A 23 -1.04 -4.01 13.06
C TYR A 23 -1.47 -3.19 14.28
N GLU A 24 -1.77 -3.84 15.40
CA GLU A 24 -2.20 -3.13 16.61
C GLU A 24 -1.12 -2.23 17.20
N SER A 25 0.13 -2.68 17.28
CA SER A 25 1.24 -1.85 17.73
C SER A 25 1.50 -0.69 16.76
N PHE A 26 1.48 -0.99 15.47
CA PHE A 26 1.67 -0.01 14.42
C PHE A 26 0.63 1.12 14.47
N PHE A 27 -0.66 0.81 14.60
CA PHE A 27 -1.73 1.82 14.71
C PHE A 27 -1.87 2.45 16.09
N ARG A 28 -1.11 1.99 17.10
CA ARG A 28 -0.92 2.70 18.37
C ARG A 28 0.21 3.74 18.33
N GLY A 29 0.99 3.81 17.24
CA GLY A 29 2.13 4.71 17.13
C GLY A 29 3.43 4.14 17.70
N GLU A 30 3.50 2.83 17.97
CA GLU A 30 4.74 2.18 18.39
C GLU A 30 5.70 2.08 17.19
N ASP A 31 6.98 2.40 17.42
CA ASP A 31 8.02 2.20 16.41
C ASP A 31 8.52 0.76 16.46
N LEU A 32 8.16 -0.01 15.43
CA LEU A 32 8.55 -1.41 15.28
C LEU A 32 9.78 -1.59 14.38
N THR A 33 10.29 -0.50 13.79
CA THR A 33 11.26 -0.54 12.70
C THR A 33 12.68 -0.20 13.14
N SER A 34 12.85 0.69 14.12
CA SER A 34 14.17 1.16 14.57
C SER A 34 15.04 0.05 15.19
N GLU A 35 14.42 -0.94 15.83
CA GLU A 35 15.15 -2.02 16.50
C GLU A 35 15.46 -3.21 15.59
N ASN A 36 14.84 -3.29 14.40
CA ASN A 36 15.01 -4.44 13.49
C ASN A 36 15.19 -3.99 12.02
N PRO A 37 16.41 -4.03 11.47
CA PRO A 37 16.67 -3.62 10.09
C PRO A 37 16.01 -4.54 9.04
N THR A 38 15.66 -5.77 9.40
CA THR A 38 14.97 -6.72 8.51
C THR A 38 13.46 -6.78 8.76
N PHE A 39 12.91 -5.81 9.49
CA PHE A 39 11.49 -5.79 9.85
C PHE A 39 10.56 -5.92 8.64
N TRP A 40 10.75 -5.11 7.61
CA TRP A 40 9.85 -5.10 6.43
C TRP A 40 9.93 -6.40 5.64
N ASP A 41 11.13 -6.95 5.53
CA ASP A 41 11.40 -8.25 4.93
C ASP A 41 10.65 -9.39 5.65
N GLU A 42 10.64 -9.37 7.00
CA GLU A 42 9.84 -10.31 7.79
C GLU A 42 8.35 -10.03 7.70
N PHE A 43 7.95 -8.76 7.75
CA PHE A 43 6.56 -8.33 7.70
C PHE A 43 5.86 -8.85 6.44
N PHE A 44 6.49 -8.67 5.27
CA PHE A 44 5.94 -9.13 4.00
C PHE A 44 6.13 -10.64 3.75
N LEU A 45 6.72 -11.38 4.68
CA LEU A 45 6.66 -12.85 4.69
C LEU A 45 5.45 -13.38 5.48
N LEU A 46 4.81 -12.54 6.31
CA LEU A 46 3.61 -12.90 7.04
C LEU A 46 2.37 -12.72 6.16
N LYS A 47 1.51 -13.75 6.10
CA LYS A 47 0.26 -13.67 5.35
C LYS A 47 -0.61 -12.51 5.89
N PRO A 48 -0.96 -11.52 5.06
CA PRO A 48 -1.69 -10.36 5.54
C PRO A 48 -3.12 -10.75 5.92
N LYS A 49 -3.62 -10.10 6.98
CA LYS A 49 -5.00 -10.26 7.45
C LYS A 49 -5.74 -8.98 7.16
N ILE A 50 -6.16 -8.83 5.91
CA ILE A 50 -6.72 -7.58 5.38
C ILE A 50 -7.90 -7.10 6.23
N SER A 51 -8.86 -7.95 6.57
CA SER A 51 -9.99 -7.56 7.42
C SER A 51 -9.57 -7.02 8.81
N GLN A 52 -8.45 -7.50 9.36
CA GLN A 52 -7.92 -6.97 10.62
C GLN A 52 -7.20 -5.63 10.43
N LEU A 53 -6.42 -5.49 9.35
CA LEU A 53 -5.79 -4.23 8.96
C LEU A 53 -6.84 -3.13 8.78
N GLU A 54 -7.87 -3.40 7.99
CA GLU A 54 -9.02 -2.50 7.78
C GLU A 54 -9.72 -2.19 9.10
N SER A 55 -9.90 -3.19 9.97
CA SER A 55 -10.51 -2.98 11.28
C SER A 55 -9.68 -2.09 12.20
N GLU A 56 -8.34 -2.18 12.19
CA GLU A 56 -7.51 -1.30 13.03
C GLU A 56 -7.53 0.14 12.50
N MET A 57 -7.44 0.33 11.18
CA MET A 57 -7.55 1.65 10.55
C MET A 57 -8.90 2.32 10.81
N ASN A 58 -10.00 1.57 10.73
CA ASN A 58 -11.35 2.10 10.96
C ASN A 58 -11.65 2.47 12.43
N LYS A 59 -10.83 2.03 13.39
CA LYS A 59 -10.95 2.49 14.80
C LYS A 59 -10.43 3.91 15.00
N LEU A 60 -9.59 4.40 14.10
CA LEU A 60 -8.95 5.70 14.22
C LEU A 60 -9.87 6.82 13.70
N THR A 61 -9.95 7.91 14.45
CA THR A 61 -10.57 9.15 13.96
C THR A 61 -9.73 9.78 12.84
N SER A 62 -10.30 10.72 12.10
CA SER A 62 -9.56 11.44 11.03
C SER A 62 -8.34 12.18 11.58
N GLU A 63 -8.45 12.75 12.77
CA GLU A 63 -7.32 13.39 13.47
C GLU A 63 -6.24 12.37 13.85
N GLN A 64 -6.63 11.21 14.37
CA GLN A 64 -5.69 10.14 14.69
C GLN A 64 -5.01 9.59 13.43
N LEU A 65 -5.73 9.40 12.33
CA LEU A 65 -5.14 8.99 11.05
C LEU A 65 -4.12 10.02 10.55
N LEU A 66 -4.41 11.31 10.71
CA LEU A 66 -3.48 12.39 10.35
C LEU A 66 -2.23 12.38 11.23
N ASN A 67 -2.37 12.14 12.53
CA ASN A 67 -1.24 12.00 13.46
C ASN A 67 -0.38 10.76 13.14
N MET A 68 -0.98 9.74 12.52
CA MET A 68 -0.31 8.52 12.07
C MET A 68 0.23 8.60 10.65
N LYS A 69 0.18 9.77 10.00
CA LYS A 69 0.55 9.93 8.58
C LYS A 69 1.95 9.39 8.28
N ASP A 70 2.94 9.61 9.14
CA ASP A 70 4.33 9.23 8.85
C ASP A 70 4.49 7.70 8.86
N ASN A 71 3.81 7.02 9.78
CA ASN A 71 3.76 5.56 9.82
C ASN A 71 3.03 5.01 8.59
N ILE A 72 1.86 5.56 8.25
CA ILE A 72 1.08 5.10 7.08
C ILE A 72 1.84 5.36 5.78
N ASN A 73 2.47 6.53 5.64
CA ASN A 73 3.35 6.86 4.52
C ASN A 73 4.49 5.83 4.42
N LEU A 74 5.14 5.49 5.53
CA LEU A 74 6.19 4.49 5.54
C LEU A 74 5.68 3.12 5.08
N LEU A 75 4.53 2.67 5.58
CA LEU A 75 3.92 1.41 5.14
C LEU A 75 3.59 1.41 3.64
N VAL A 76 3.03 2.51 3.12
CA VAL A 76 2.72 2.67 1.69
C VAL A 76 4.00 2.62 0.86
N ASN A 77 5.02 3.37 1.24
CA ASN A 77 6.32 3.36 0.56
C ASN A 77 6.92 1.95 0.55
N GLN A 78 6.89 1.25 1.68
CA GLN A 78 7.41 -0.11 1.79
C GLN A 78 6.60 -1.11 0.96
N CYS A 79 5.28 -0.94 0.86
CA CYS A 79 4.51 -1.73 -0.08
C CYS A 79 4.99 -1.50 -1.52
N ILE A 80 5.19 -0.24 -1.93
CA ILE A 80 5.66 0.12 -3.27
C ILE A 80 7.07 -0.43 -3.53
N GLU A 81 8.00 -0.35 -2.57
CA GLU A 81 9.34 -0.94 -2.70
C GLU A 81 9.29 -2.45 -2.99
N MET A 82 8.41 -3.18 -2.31
CA MET A 82 8.28 -4.63 -2.47
C MET A 82 7.71 -5.04 -3.83
N LEU A 83 7.01 -4.14 -4.54
CA LEU A 83 6.57 -4.40 -5.91
C LEU A 83 7.76 -4.45 -6.89
N GLY A 84 8.88 -3.81 -6.56
CA GLY A 84 10.10 -3.85 -7.34
C GLY A 84 11.03 -5.03 -7.05
N GLN A 85 10.68 -5.90 -6.09
CA GLN A 85 11.52 -7.02 -5.67
C GLN A 85 11.15 -8.33 -6.37
N ASP A 86 12.13 -9.21 -6.54
CA ASP A 86 11.94 -10.53 -7.16
C ASP A 86 11.20 -11.54 -6.27
N HIS A 87 11.10 -11.26 -4.97
CA HIS A 87 10.50 -12.19 -4.01
C HIS A 87 8.97 -12.21 -4.11
N GLN A 88 8.43 -13.13 -4.91
CA GLN A 88 6.99 -13.20 -5.24
C GLN A 88 6.04 -13.19 -4.04
N ILE A 89 6.36 -13.89 -2.93
CA ILE A 89 5.49 -13.87 -1.74
C ILE A 89 5.38 -12.46 -1.15
N ARG A 90 6.51 -11.77 -0.98
CA ARG A 90 6.55 -10.41 -0.43
C ARG A 90 5.81 -9.45 -1.33
N LEU A 91 6.03 -9.56 -2.63
CA LEU A 91 5.33 -8.77 -3.64
C LEU A 91 3.81 -8.97 -3.55
N VAL A 92 3.33 -10.23 -3.51
CA VAL A 92 1.89 -10.55 -3.41
C VAL A 92 1.30 -10.01 -2.11
N TYR A 93 2.00 -10.19 -0.97
CA TYR A 93 1.51 -9.71 0.32
C TYR A 93 1.56 -8.18 0.44
N ALA A 94 2.53 -7.52 -0.21
CA ALA A 94 2.58 -6.08 -0.34
C ALA A 94 1.41 -5.55 -1.17
N LEU A 95 1.10 -6.16 -2.32
CA LEU A 95 -0.07 -5.79 -3.12
C LEU A 95 -1.38 -5.93 -2.35
N GLN A 96 -1.54 -7.02 -1.58
CA GLN A 96 -2.73 -7.23 -0.75
C GLN A 96 -2.83 -6.17 0.35
N THR A 97 -1.73 -5.92 1.07
CA THR A 97 -1.68 -4.93 2.14
C THR A 97 -1.99 -3.54 1.59
N PHE A 98 -1.37 -3.15 0.47
CA PHE A 98 -1.57 -1.85 -0.14
C PHE A 98 -3.00 -1.66 -0.66
N SER A 99 -3.57 -2.69 -1.29
CA SER A 99 -4.98 -2.67 -1.73
C SER A 99 -5.93 -2.49 -0.54
N GLY A 100 -5.67 -3.14 0.60
CA GLY A 100 -6.45 -3.00 1.83
C GLY A 100 -6.37 -1.59 2.44
N VAL A 101 -5.16 -1.01 2.49
CA VAL A 101 -4.94 0.37 2.93
C VAL A 101 -5.71 1.35 2.05
N LEU A 102 -5.55 1.25 0.72
CA LEU A 102 -6.23 2.15 -0.22
C LEU A 102 -7.75 2.03 -0.13
N THR A 103 -8.27 0.79 -0.14
CA THR A 103 -9.71 0.53 -0.04
C THR A 103 -10.28 1.15 1.24
N THR A 104 -9.61 0.97 2.37
CA THR A 104 -10.03 1.58 3.64
C THR A 104 -9.98 3.10 3.57
N MET A 105 -8.90 3.68 3.04
CA MET A 105 -8.76 5.13 2.97
C MET A 105 -9.80 5.78 2.05
N TYR A 106 -10.18 5.15 0.94
CA TYR A 106 -11.27 5.64 0.08
C TYR A 106 -12.62 5.54 0.79
N GLN A 107 -12.89 4.47 1.54
CA GLN A 107 -14.08 4.37 2.39
C GLN A 107 -14.12 5.48 3.44
N ARG A 108 -12.98 5.79 4.07
CA ARG A 108 -12.86 6.88 5.06
C ARG A 108 -13.06 8.25 4.42
N LEU A 109 -12.56 8.47 3.20
CA LEU A 109 -12.78 9.70 2.45
C LEU A 109 -14.28 9.92 2.15
N GLY A 110 -15.02 8.85 1.81
CA GLY A 110 -16.46 8.92 1.63
C GLY A 110 -17.25 9.21 2.92
N GLN A 111 -16.66 8.99 4.10
CA GLN A 111 -17.26 9.30 5.40
C GLN A 111 -16.89 10.70 5.91
N ASP A 112 -15.71 11.20 5.55
CA ASP A 112 -15.18 12.50 5.95
C ASP A 112 -14.46 13.19 4.79
N VAL A 113 -15.17 14.14 4.17
CA VAL A 113 -14.68 14.91 3.02
C VAL A 113 -13.46 15.78 3.38
N ASN A 114 -13.24 16.09 4.67
CA ASN A 114 -12.09 16.87 5.11
C ASN A 114 -10.82 16.01 5.33
N LEU A 115 -10.92 14.70 5.16
CA LEU A 115 -9.79 13.79 5.32
C LEU A 115 -8.73 14.06 4.24
N ASN A 116 -7.54 14.50 4.66
CA ASN A 116 -6.44 14.71 3.74
C ASN A 116 -5.73 13.39 3.37
N MET A 117 -6.42 12.56 2.58
CA MET A 117 -5.98 11.23 2.16
C MET A 117 -4.60 11.27 1.49
N LYS A 118 -4.35 12.27 0.63
CA LYS A 118 -3.07 12.47 -0.06
C LYS A 118 -1.91 12.62 0.91
N VAL A 119 -2.04 13.48 1.92
CA VAL A 119 -0.99 13.65 2.94
C VAL A 119 -0.82 12.39 3.78
N ILE A 120 -1.92 11.69 4.13
CA ILE A 120 -1.87 10.46 4.94
C ILE A 120 -1.22 9.29 4.19
N LEU A 121 -1.32 9.22 2.87
CA LEU A 121 -0.77 8.12 2.07
C LEU A 121 0.61 8.42 1.48
N LEU A 122 0.81 9.62 0.94
CA LEU A 122 1.99 9.98 0.15
C LEU A 122 2.92 10.96 0.88
N GLY A 123 2.45 11.55 1.97
CA GLY A 123 3.20 12.56 2.70
C GLY A 123 3.25 13.91 2.00
N THR A 124 4.07 14.81 2.54
CA THR A 124 4.20 16.19 2.07
C THR A 124 5.44 16.45 1.22
N GLU A 125 6.44 15.57 1.28
CA GLU A 125 7.75 15.84 0.67
C GLU A 125 7.75 15.63 -0.84
N ASN A 126 7.51 14.41 -1.31
CA ASN A 126 7.64 14.05 -2.74
C ASN A 126 6.54 13.11 -3.24
N PRO A 127 5.24 13.48 -3.14
CA PRO A 127 4.14 12.59 -3.51
C PRO A 127 4.15 12.20 -5.00
N ASN A 128 4.63 13.09 -5.88
CA ASN A 128 4.79 12.80 -7.30
C ASN A 128 5.77 11.64 -7.53
N ALA A 129 6.94 11.67 -6.90
CA ALA A 129 7.97 10.63 -7.08
C ALA A 129 7.49 9.26 -6.61
N ILE A 130 6.75 9.21 -5.49
CA ILE A 130 6.15 7.98 -4.96
C ILE A 130 5.17 7.39 -5.98
N MET A 131 4.28 8.22 -6.54
CA MET A 131 3.31 7.78 -7.55
C MET A 131 3.96 7.38 -8.88
N THR A 132 5.01 8.09 -9.31
CA THR A 132 5.80 7.70 -10.49
C THR A 132 6.43 6.33 -10.29
N LYS A 133 7.03 6.08 -9.12
CA LYS A 133 7.63 4.80 -8.78
C LYS A 133 6.60 3.66 -8.75
N LEU A 134 5.43 3.90 -8.14
CA LEU A 134 4.33 2.95 -8.18
C LEU A 134 3.96 2.59 -9.63
N MET A 135 3.82 3.59 -10.50
CA MET A 135 3.47 3.37 -11.90
C MET A 135 4.52 2.59 -12.67
N GLU A 136 5.80 2.88 -12.43
CA GLU A 136 6.90 2.13 -13.03
C GLU A 136 6.86 0.65 -12.61
N HIS A 137 6.69 0.36 -11.32
CA HIS A 137 6.55 -1.01 -10.84
C HIS A 137 5.32 -1.72 -11.43
N CYS A 138 4.17 -1.05 -11.47
CA CYS A 138 2.97 -1.62 -12.10
C CYS A 138 3.20 -1.92 -13.58
N TYR A 139 3.82 -1.01 -14.33
CA TYR A 139 4.15 -1.22 -15.74
C TYR A 139 5.09 -2.41 -15.94
N ASN A 140 6.15 -2.51 -15.14
CA ASN A 140 7.12 -3.60 -15.21
C ASN A 140 6.47 -4.96 -14.92
N ILE A 141 5.58 -5.06 -13.93
CA ILE A 141 4.86 -6.29 -13.62
C ILE A 141 3.88 -6.66 -14.76
N LEU A 142 3.15 -5.69 -15.32
CA LEU A 142 2.16 -5.95 -16.36
C LEU A 142 2.79 -6.35 -17.71
N SER A 143 3.91 -5.71 -18.07
CA SER A 143 4.67 -5.99 -19.29
C SER A 143 5.61 -7.19 -19.16
N GLY A 144 5.97 -7.56 -17.93
CA GLY A 144 6.87 -8.66 -17.63
C GLY A 144 6.26 -10.05 -17.87
N ASP A 145 7.15 -11.06 -17.83
CA ASP A 145 6.78 -12.47 -17.86
C ASP A 145 6.52 -12.98 -16.43
N VAL A 146 5.33 -12.64 -15.93
CA VAL A 146 4.85 -13.03 -14.59
C VAL A 146 3.48 -13.69 -14.71
N PRO A 147 3.04 -14.49 -13.71
CA PRO A 147 1.74 -15.14 -13.75
C PRO A 147 0.57 -14.16 -13.95
N ASP A 148 -0.43 -14.55 -14.75
CA ASP A 148 -1.63 -13.73 -15.00
C ASP A 148 -2.41 -13.37 -13.73
N SER A 149 -2.34 -14.24 -12.71
CA SER A 149 -2.92 -13.96 -11.39
C SER A 149 -2.27 -12.73 -10.74
N LEU A 150 -0.97 -12.56 -10.91
CA LEU A 150 -0.25 -11.40 -10.40
C LEU A 150 -0.58 -10.14 -11.19
N LYS A 151 -0.62 -10.23 -12.52
CA LYS A 151 -1.08 -9.12 -13.38
C LYS A 151 -2.49 -8.67 -13.00
N SER A 152 -3.38 -9.63 -12.76
CA SER A 152 -4.75 -9.37 -12.30
C SER A 152 -4.80 -8.64 -10.96
N MET A 153 -3.86 -8.90 -10.04
CA MET A 153 -3.79 -8.17 -8.76
C MET A 153 -3.34 -6.72 -8.96
N VAL A 154 -2.36 -6.48 -9.84
CA VAL A 154 -1.93 -5.11 -10.18
C VAL A 154 -3.07 -4.33 -10.85
N ILE A 155 -3.79 -4.95 -11.79
CA ILE A 155 -4.96 -4.31 -12.42
C ILE A 155 -6.02 -3.98 -11.38
N LYS A 156 -6.29 -4.87 -10.42
CA LYS A 156 -7.22 -4.59 -9.32
C LYS A 156 -6.77 -3.41 -8.46
N LEU A 157 -5.48 -3.30 -8.16
CA LEU A 157 -4.92 -2.15 -7.45
C LEU A 157 -5.15 -0.84 -8.22
N LEU A 158 -4.84 -0.83 -9.52
CA LEU A 158 -5.06 0.33 -10.37
C LEU A 158 -6.54 0.70 -10.47
N LEU A 159 -7.43 -0.29 -10.52
CA LEU A 159 -8.88 -0.09 -10.49
C LEU A 159 -9.32 0.56 -9.17
N ILE A 160 -8.85 0.08 -8.01
CA ILE A 160 -9.15 0.69 -6.71
C ILE A 160 -8.77 2.17 -6.70
N ILE A 161 -7.60 2.52 -7.26
CA ILE A 161 -7.15 3.91 -7.32
C ILE A 161 -8.01 4.72 -8.30
N ALA A 162 -8.33 4.18 -9.48
CA ALA A 162 -9.10 4.88 -10.49
C ALA A 162 -10.57 5.10 -10.10
N THR A 163 -11.19 4.15 -9.40
CA THR A 163 -12.62 4.13 -9.08
C THR A 163 -12.90 4.36 -7.59
N GLY A 164 -11.91 4.82 -6.82
CA GLY A 164 -12.03 4.98 -5.37
C GLY A 164 -13.05 6.04 -4.94
N VAL A 165 -13.41 6.95 -5.84
CA VAL A 165 -14.51 7.91 -5.70
C VAL A 165 -15.31 7.96 -7.01
N GLU A 166 -16.59 8.36 -6.92
CA GLU A 166 -17.47 8.43 -8.09
C GLU A 166 -17.07 9.55 -9.05
N ASN A 167 -16.75 10.72 -8.51
CA ASN A 167 -16.28 11.86 -9.29
C ASN A 167 -14.76 11.81 -9.45
N ILE A 168 -14.29 11.63 -10.68
CA ILE A 168 -12.87 11.54 -10.99
C ILE A 168 -12.10 12.81 -10.60
N ASP A 169 -12.75 13.97 -10.66
CA ASP A 169 -12.14 15.27 -10.32
C ASP A 169 -11.90 15.42 -8.81
N GLU A 170 -12.61 14.64 -8.00
CA GLU A 170 -12.46 14.61 -6.54
C GLU A 170 -11.50 13.50 -6.10
N ASN A 171 -10.98 12.68 -7.02
CA ASN A 171 -10.10 11.57 -6.69
C ASN A 171 -8.68 12.09 -6.40
N PRO A 172 -8.20 12.05 -5.15
CA PRO A 172 -6.95 12.67 -4.77
C PRO A 172 -5.71 11.98 -5.37
N LEU A 173 -5.86 10.74 -5.89
CA LEU A 173 -4.75 9.97 -6.44
C LEU A 173 -4.75 9.91 -7.97
N VAL A 174 -5.90 10.12 -8.64
CA VAL A 174 -6.00 10.01 -10.11
C VAL A 174 -5.24 11.13 -10.82
N GLU A 175 -5.19 12.33 -10.25
CA GLU A 175 -4.38 13.43 -10.78
C GLU A 175 -2.94 12.98 -11.09
N TYR A 176 -2.35 12.18 -10.19
CA TYR A 176 -1.00 11.66 -10.36
C TYR A 176 -0.85 10.66 -11.50
N PHE A 177 -1.88 9.86 -11.80
CA PHE A 177 -1.86 8.99 -12.98
C PHE A 177 -1.88 9.79 -14.27
N MET A 178 -2.66 10.86 -14.32
CA MET A 178 -2.73 11.71 -15.50
C MET A 178 -1.38 12.40 -15.76
N ILE A 179 -0.74 12.90 -14.71
CA ILE A 179 0.60 13.52 -14.79
C ILE A 179 1.64 12.50 -15.28
N ASN A 180 1.67 11.30 -14.69
CA ASN A 180 2.63 10.26 -15.08
C ASN A 180 2.42 9.75 -16.51
N SER A 181 1.16 9.67 -16.97
CA SER A 181 0.82 9.30 -18.35
C SER A 181 1.26 10.37 -19.35
N LEU A 182 1.19 11.66 -19.00
CA LEU A 182 1.68 12.73 -19.85
C LEU A 182 3.22 12.76 -19.93
N ASN A 183 3.89 12.53 -18.80
CA ASN A 183 5.36 12.52 -18.74
C ASN A 183 5.96 11.36 -19.54
N THR A 184 5.42 10.14 -19.37
CA THR A 184 5.84 8.97 -20.16
C THR A 184 5.62 9.16 -21.66
N ASN A 185 4.51 9.80 -22.06
CA ASN A 185 4.26 10.13 -23.48
C ASN A 185 5.25 11.18 -24.02
N ASN A 186 5.63 12.18 -23.22
CA ASN A 186 6.60 13.18 -23.63
C ASN A 186 8.02 12.60 -23.78
N ASP A 187 8.42 11.69 -22.89
CA ASP A 187 9.72 11.01 -23.00
C ASP A 187 9.74 10.04 -24.19
N SER A 188 8.62 9.35 -24.45
CA SER A 188 8.45 8.51 -25.64
C SER A 188 8.57 9.31 -26.95
N ARG A 189 7.97 10.51 -27.00
CA ARG A 189 8.07 11.42 -28.15
C ARG A 189 9.50 11.94 -28.34
N LYS A 190 10.18 12.35 -27.27
CA LYS A 190 11.58 12.78 -27.34
C LYS A 190 12.52 11.67 -27.82
N LEU A 191 12.28 10.42 -27.40
CA LEU A 191 13.05 9.25 -27.87
C LEU A 191 12.76 8.92 -29.34
N GLN A 192 11.52 9.08 -29.81
CA GLN A 192 11.17 8.94 -31.23
C GLN A 192 11.80 10.05 -32.08
N GLU A 193 11.76 11.31 -31.64
CA GLU A 193 12.38 12.45 -32.31
C GLU A 193 13.92 12.34 -32.38
N ALA A 194 14.55 11.84 -31.32
CA ALA A 194 15.98 11.56 -31.31
C ALA A 194 16.37 10.44 -32.29
N ARG A 195 15.55 9.38 -32.41
CA ARG A 195 15.76 8.30 -33.39
C ARG A 195 15.54 8.76 -34.83
N PHE A 196 14.54 9.61 -35.08
CA PHE A 196 14.32 10.22 -36.40
C PHE A 196 15.45 11.17 -36.80
N SER A 197 15.96 11.96 -35.86
CA SER A 197 17.10 12.87 -36.12
C SER A 197 18.39 12.12 -36.45
N GLN A 198 18.62 10.94 -35.85
CA GLN A 198 19.78 10.10 -36.17
C GLN A 198 19.66 9.38 -37.51
N SER A 199 18.44 9.05 -37.97
CA SER A 199 18.20 8.39 -39.26
C SER A 199 18.17 9.35 -40.45
N LEU A 200 17.98 10.65 -40.23
CA LEU A 200 18.12 11.71 -41.25
C LEU A 200 19.57 12.20 -41.42
N CYS A 201 20.48 11.77 -40.54
CA CYS A 201 21.91 12.13 -40.57
C CYS A 201 22.81 11.03 -41.19
N CYS A 202 22.22 10.01 -41.83
CA CYS A 202 22.92 8.96 -42.59
C CYS A 202 22.48 8.99 -44.06
#